data_AF-A0A812WMX0-F1
#
_entry.id   AF-A0A812WMX0-F1
#
_cell.length_a   1.000
_cell.length_b   1.000
_cell.length_c   1.000
_cell.angle_alpha   90.00
_cell.angle_beta   90.00
_cell.angle_gamma   90.00
#
_symmetry.space_group_name_H-M   'P 1'
#
loop_
_entity.id
_entity.type
_entity.pdbx_description
1 polymer ?
#
loop_
_entity_poly.entity_id
_entity_poly.type
_entity_poly.pdbx_seq_one_letter_code
_entity_poly.pdbx_strand_id
1 'polypeptide(L)'
;MPTAKTTGERRHCLGLDQTAANDFINQHEFISLGCYCATTFGLQLLDLRGPAQPFDWTRTPLDGIVRCLDEGFQNFLTYSAFCDTNQHPVFLGSSWGGSFWHHDLNNPNTHKVFGRRIARFLGLAEVACDRPRVFIRLVNHTGELCPLVAVVRL
;
A
#
# COMPACT_ATOMS: atom_id res chain seq x y z
N MET A 1 -17.69 8.22 26.22
CA MET A 1 -16.77 7.65 25.22
C MET A 1 -15.56 8.58 25.12
N PRO A 2 -14.31 8.09 25.13
CA PRO A 2 -13.16 8.96 24.91
C PRO A 2 -13.25 9.56 23.50
N THR A 3 -13.04 10.87 23.37
CA THR A 3 -12.94 11.56 22.08
C THR A 3 -11.78 10.99 21.28
N ALA A 4 -12.01 10.68 20.01
CA ALA A 4 -10.95 10.22 19.12
C ALA A 4 -9.88 11.32 18.99
N LYS A 5 -8.62 10.98 19.27
CA LYS A 5 -7.49 11.91 19.09
C LYS A 5 -7.43 12.43 17.66
N THR A 6 -7.15 13.71 17.48
CA THR A 6 -6.82 14.31 16.19
C THR A 6 -5.49 13.74 15.66
N THR A 7 -5.22 13.91 14.37
CA THR A 7 -3.94 13.49 13.77
C THR A 7 -2.74 14.19 14.43
N GLY A 8 -2.86 15.49 14.72
CA GLY A 8 -1.82 16.25 15.43
C GLY A 8 -1.54 15.70 16.83
N GLU A 9 -2.58 15.40 17.61
CA GLU A 9 -2.44 14.79 18.94
C GLU A 9 -1.80 13.41 18.88
N ARG A 10 -2.12 12.59 17.87
CA ARG A 10 -1.47 11.29 17.66
C ARG A 10 0.02 11.47 17.38
N ARG A 11 0.37 12.35 16.44
CA ARG A 11 1.76 12.62 16.06
C ARG A 11 2.58 13.10 17.26
N HIS A 12 2.06 14.05 18.03
CA HIS A 12 2.71 14.58 19.23
C HIS A 12 2.91 13.49 20.29
N CYS A 13 1.87 12.70 20.62
CA CYS A 13 1.99 11.61 21.59
C CYS A 13 3.00 10.53 21.18
N LEU A 14 3.26 10.36 19.87
CA LEU A 14 4.20 9.40 19.33
C LEU A 14 5.59 10.00 19.03
N GLY A 15 5.79 11.30 19.31
CA GLY A 15 7.05 12.01 19.05
C GLY A 15 7.37 12.22 17.56
N LEU A 16 6.36 12.17 16.68
CA LEU A 16 6.54 12.35 15.23
C LEU A 16 6.71 13.82 14.82
N ASP A 17 6.52 14.75 15.75
CA ASP A 17 6.76 16.18 15.60
C ASP A 17 8.15 16.62 16.09
N GLN A 18 8.92 15.72 16.72
CA GLN A 18 10.31 15.98 17.09
C GLN A 18 11.18 16.12 15.85
N THR A 19 12.17 17.03 15.88
CA THR A 19 13.00 17.42 14.72
C THR A 19 13.51 16.22 13.94
N ALA A 20 14.18 15.26 14.59
CA ALA A 20 14.76 14.11 13.89
C ALA A 20 13.70 13.21 13.20
N ALA A 21 12.56 12.95 13.85
CA ALA A 21 11.49 12.15 13.27
C ALA A 21 10.80 12.89 12.13
N ASN A 22 10.53 14.19 12.31
CA ASN A 22 9.90 15.02 11.31
C ASN A 22 10.78 15.21 10.07
N ASP A 23 12.09 15.39 10.26
CA ASP A 23 13.07 15.48 9.17
C ASP A 23 13.12 14.17 8.37
N PHE A 24 13.16 13.02 9.06
CA PHE A 24 13.09 11.71 8.43
C PHE A 24 11.79 11.57 7.61
N ILE A 25 10.64 11.93 8.18
CA ILE A 25 9.35 11.88 7.50
C ILE A 25 9.35 12.75 6.24
N ASN A 26 9.87 13.97 6.32
CA ASN A 26 9.88 14.93 5.21
C ASN A 26 10.86 14.53 4.09
N GLN A 27 11.87 13.72 4.38
CA GLN A 27 12.86 13.24 3.41
C GLN A 27 12.46 11.92 2.73
N HIS A 28 11.52 11.16 3.28
CA HIS A 28 11.17 9.82 2.79
C HIS A 28 9.77 9.76 2.19
N GLU A 29 9.52 8.77 1.33
CA GLU A 29 8.15 8.32 1.04
C GLU A 29 7.80 7.08 1.86
N PHE A 30 6.59 7.03 2.42
CA PHE A 30 6.09 5.83 3.08
C PHE A 30 5.11 5.11 2.17
N ILE A 31 5.43 3.85 1.84
CA ILE A 31 4.72 3.06 0.84
C ILE A 31 4.13 1.83 1.51
N SER A 32 2.81 1.72 1.50
CA SER A 32 2.11 0.50 1.90
C SER A 32 2.36 -0.60 0.88
N LEU A 33 2.79 -1.76 1.36
CA LEU A 33 2.84 -3.01 0.60
C LEU A 33 1.55 -3.84 0.78
N GLY A 34 0.50 -3.28 1.38
CA GLY A 34 -0.78 -3.95 1.56
C GLY A 34 -0.83 -4.89 2.77
N CYS A 35 -1.07 -6.17 2.53
CA CYS A 35 -1.56 -7.23 3.44
C CYS A 35 -2.99 -6.97 3.92
N TYR A 36 -3.24 -5.76 4.43
CA TYR A 36 -4.56 -5.32 4.83
C TYR A 36 -4.71 -3.81 4.64
N CYS A 37 -5.94 -3.37 4.36
CA CYS A 37 -6.35 -1.97 4.31
C CYS A 37 -5.92 -1.15 5.54
N ALA A 38 -5.78 -1.81 6.70
CA ALA A 38 -5.30 -1.19 7.93
C ALA A 38 -3.89 -0.58 7.80
N THR A 39 -3.03 -1.11 6.94
CA THR A 39 -1.68 -0.54 6.70
C THR A 39 -1.80 0.88 6.14
N THR A 40 -2.56 1.03 5.05
CA THR A 40 -2.80 2.34 4.41
C THR A 40 -3.58 3.28 5.34
N PHE A 41 -4.55 2.75 6.08
CA PHE A 41 -5.29 3.53 7.08
C PHE A 41 -4.38 4.05 8.21
N GLY A 42 -3.46 3.22 8.71
CA GLY A 42 -2.48 3.62 9.71
C GLY A 42 -1.59 4.78 9.23
N LEU A 43 -1.13 4.72 7.98
CA LEU A 43 -0.37 5.82 7.38
C LEU A 43 -1.19 7.11 7.30
N GLN A 44 -2.47 7.01 6.96
CA GLN A 44 -3.36 8.16 6.90
C GLN A 44 -3.60 8.76 8.29
N LEU A 45 -3.78 7.93 9.33
CA LEU A 45 -3.99 8.40 10.70
C LEU A 45 -2.78 9.14 11.30
N LEU A 46 -1.58 8.90 10.76
CA LEU A 46 -0.34 9.51 11.20
C LEU A 46 0.13 10.65 10.28
N ASP A 47 -0.63 10.98 9.23
CA ASP A 47 -0.23 11.94 8.19
C ASP A 47 1.11 11.57 7.52
N LEU A 48 1.30 10.27 7.27
CA LEU A 48 2.45 9.72 6.56
C LEU A 48 2.09 9.24 5.15
N ARG A 49 0.79 9.23 4.83
CA ARG A 49 0.29 8.75 3.55
C ARG A 49 0.54 9.79 2.47
N GLY A 50 1.45 9.46 1.55
CA GLY A 50 1.65 10.21 0.31
C GLY A 50 0.62 9.87 -0.78
N PRO A 51 0.96 10.11 -2.06
CA PRO A 51 0.14 9.72 -3.20
C PRO A 51 -0.21 8.22 -3.19
N ALA A 52 -1.44 7.88 -3.61
CA ALA A 52 -1.97 6.52 -3.51
C ALA A 52 -1.13 5.48 -4.27
N GLN A 53 -0.72 4.40 -3.62
CA GLN A 53 0.17 3.36 -4.17
C GLN A 53 -0.61 2.13 -4.70
N PRO A 54 0.01 1.21 -5.48
CA PRO A 54 -0.70 0.06 -6.06
C PRO A 54 -1.32 -0.87 -5.01
N PHE A 55 -0.61 -1.11 -3.91
CA PHE A 55 -1.08 -2.01 -2.86
C PHE A 55 -1.95 -1.33 -1.81
N ASP A 56 -2.24 -0.03 -1.95
CA ASP A 56 -3.18 0.66 -1.09
C ASP A 56 -4.57 0.03 -1.19
N TRP A 57 -5.17 -0.28 -0.04
CA TRP A 57 -6.53 -0.83 0.05
C TRP A 57 -6.70 -2.20 -0.63
N THR A 58 -5.61 -2.97 -0.70
CA THR A 58 -5.61 -4.34 -1.23
C THR A 58 -5.30 -5.35 -0.13
N ARG A 59 -5.68 -6.61 -0.35
CA ARG A 59 -5.11 -7.74 0.38
C ARG A 59 -4.01 -8.33 -0.47
N THR A 60 -2.80 -8.37 0.07
CA THR A 60 -1.62 -8.86 -0.66
C THR A 60 -0.89 -9.94 0.14
N PRO A 61 -0.77 -11.15 -0.42
CA PRO A 61 0.21 -12.09 0.11
C PRO A 61 1.61 -11.64 -0.32
N LEU A 62 2.64 -12.05 0.43
CA LEU A 62 4.00 -11.59 0.19
C LEU A 62 4.56 -12.09 -1.15
N ASP A 63 4.32 -13.36 -1.49
CA ASP A 63 4.68 -13.96 -2.77
C ASP A 63 3.99 -13.25 -3.95
N GLY A 64 2.77 -12.76 -3.73
CA GLY A 64 2.05 -11.94 -4.70
C GLY A 64 2.74 -10.62 -5.01
N ILE A 65 3.33 -9.96 -4.02
CA ILE A 65 4.14 -8.74 -4.23
C ILE A 65 5.37 -9.06 -5.06
N VAL A 66 6.10 -10.12 -4.69
CA VAL A 66 7.28 -10.58 -5.43
C VAL A 66 6.91 -10.88 -6.88
N ARG A 67 5.83 -11.63 -7.12
CA ARG A 67 5.33 -11.90 -8.47
C ARG A 67 4.98 -10.63 -9.25
N CYS A 68 4.34 -9.65 -8.61
CA CYS A 68 4.03 -8.38 -9.27
C CYS A 68 5.31 -7.65 -9.71
N LEU A 69 6.37 -7.70 -8.92
CA LEU A 69 7.65 -7.10 -9.25
C LEU A 69 8.35 -7.86 -10.38
N ASP A 70 8.45 -9.18 -10.26
CA ASP A 70 9.10 -10.06 -11.25
C ASP A 70 8.42 -9.97 -12.62
N GLU A 71 7.08 -9.88 -12.65
CA GLU A 71 6.28 -9.79 -13.87
C GLU A 71 6.00 -8.34 -14.32
N GLY A 72 6.56 -7.33 -13.64
CA GLY A 72 6.34 -5.93 -13.99
C GLY A 72 4.85 -5.51 -13.97
N PHE A 73 4.07 -6.08 -13.06
CA PHE A 73 2.64 -5.83 -12.85
C PHE A 73 1.73 -6.17 -14.04
N GLN A 74 2.19 -6.94 -15.04
CA GLN A 74 1.41 -7.27 -16.25
C GLN A 74 0.00 -7.82 -15.94
N ASN A 75 -0.11 -8.67 -14.93
CA ASN A 75 -1.36 -9.32 -14.53
C ASN A 75 -1.99 -8.70 -13.27
N PHE A 76 -1.61 -7.48 -12.89
CA PHE A 76 -2.00 -6.91 -11.59
C PHE A 76 -3.52 -6.72 -11.45
N LEU A 77 -4.20 -6.23 -12.48
CA LEU A 77 -5.64 -5.93 -12.45
C LEU A 77 -6.52 -7.09 -12.91
N THR A 78 -6.00 -8.32 -12.87
CA THR A 78 -6.76 -9.53 -13.13
C THR A 78 -7.63 -9.89 -11.93
N TYR A 79 -8.76 -10.55 -12.19
CA TYR A 79 -9.61 -11.16 -11.18
C TYR A 79 -10.41 -12.31 -11.80
N SER A 80 -10.79 -13.30 -11.00
CA SER A 80 -11.61 -14.44 -11.46
C SER A 80 -13.01 -14.44 -10.84
N ALA A 81 -13.22 -13.69 -9.76
CA ALA A 81 -14.50 -13.53 -9.10
C ALA A 81 -14.66 -12.11 -8.56
N PHE A 82 -15.89 -11.66 -8.40
CA PHE A 82 -16.21 -10.47 -7.63
C PHE A 82 -17.48 -10.70 -6.80
N CYS A 83 -17.60 -10.01 -5.68
CA CYS A 83 -18.80 -9.97 -4.88
C CYS A 83 -19.17 -8.52 -4.53
N ASP A 84 -20.46 -8.24 -4.45
CA ASP A 84 -20.95 -6.96 -3.93
C ASP A 84 -21.21 -7.13 -2.43
N THR A 85 -20.53 -6.34 -1.59
CA THR A 85 -20.70 -6.41 -0.13
C THR A 85 -21.78 -5.44 0.38
N ASN A 86 -22.75 -5.07 -0.45
CA ASN A 86 -23.80 -4.06 -0.20
C ASN A 86 -23.27 -2.64 0.05
N GLN A 87 -21.98 -2.41 -0.16
CA GLN A 87 -21.29 -1.13 0.05
C GLN A 87 -20.33 -0.80 -1.10
N HIS A 88 -19.68 -1.82 -1.65
CA HIS A 88 -18.74 -1.70 -2.77
C HIS A 88 -18.48 -3.09 -3.36
N PRO A 89 -18.08 -3.17 -4.64
CA PRO A 89 -17.61 -4.41 -5.23
C PRO A 89 -16.22 -4.77 -4.69
N VAL A 90 -16.02 -6.05 -4.39
CA VAL A 90 -14.73 -6.65 -4.00
C VAL A 90 -14.32 -7.64 -5.08
N PHE A 91 -13.08 -7.55 -5.55
CA PHE A 91 -12.53 -8.38 -6.63
C PHE A 91 -11.50 -9.35 -6.07
N LEU A 92 -11.67 -10.63 -6.40
CA LEU A 92 -10.94 -11.76 -5.82
C LEU A 92 -10.26 -12.60 -6.92
N GLY A 93 -9.26 -13.38 -6.52
CA GLY A 93 -8.61 -14.35 -7.40
C GLY A 93 -7.78 -13.69 -8.50
N SER A 94 -7.01 -12.65 -8.16
CA SER A 94 -6.02 -12.11 -9.11
C SER A 94 -4.93 -13.14 -9.38
N SER A 95 -4.27 -13.05 -10.54
CA SER A 95 -3.17 -13.95 -10.93
C SER A 95 -1.97 -13.91 -9.97
N TRP A 96 -1.83 -12.84 -9.20
CA TRP A 96 -0.81 -12.67 -8.17
C TRP A 96 -1.30 -13.08 -6.77
N GLY A 97 -2.50 -13.63 -6.64
CA GLY A 97 -3.02 -14.21 -5.40
C GLY A 97 -3.63 -13.19 -4.42
N GLY A 98 -3.76 -11.92 -4.81
CA GLY A 98 -4.37 -10.88 -3.99
C GLY A 98 -5.81 -10.56 -4.34
N SER A 99 -6.30 -9.48 -3.72
CA SER A 99 -7.66 -8.97 -3.96
C SER A 99 -7.79 -7.47 -3.74
N PHE A 100 -8.80 -6.88 -4.38
CA PHE A 100 -9.12 -5.46 -4.35
C PHE A 100 -10.42 -5.24 -3.57
N TRP A 101 -10.34 -4.46 -2.49
CA TRP A 101 -11.45 -4.28 -1.56
C TRP A 101 -12.07 -2.89 -1.61
N HIS A 102 -11.42 -1.93 -2.26
CA HIS A 102 -11.91 -0.55 -2.34
C HIS A 102 -11.75 0.03 -3.75
N HIS A 103 -11.56 -0.82 -4.75
CA HIS A 103 -11.37 -0.42 -6.14
C HIS A 103 -12.33 -1.20 -7.03
N ASP A 104 -13.07 -0.48 -7.85
CA ASP A 104 -13.92 -1.10 -8.87
C ASP A 104 -13.11 -1.40 -10.13
N LEU A 105 -12.77 -2.67 -10.36
CA LEU A 105 -12.01 -3.08 -11.54
C LEU A 105 -12.84 -3.12 -12.82
N ASN A 106 -14.17 -3.03 -12.74
CA ASN A 106 -15.03 -2.88 -13.91
C ASN A 106 -15.04 -1.44 -14.43
N ASN A 107 -14.60 -0.48 -13.62
CA ASN A 107 -14.47 0.91 -14.04
C ASN A 107 -13.17 1.13 -14.86
N PRO A 108 -13.25 1.52 -16.14
CA PRO A 108 -12.06 1.75 -16.97
C PRO A 108 -11.11 2.83 -16.44
N ASN A 109 -11.61 3.77 -15.65
CA ASN A 109 -10.77 4.80 -15.03
C ASN A 109 -9.85 4.20 -13.95
N THR A 110 -10.31 3.16 -13.24
CA THR A 110 -9.50 2.43 -12.26
C THR A 110 -8.23 1.89 -12.89
N HIS A 111 -8.32 1.33 -14.10
CA HIS A 111 -7.17 0.81 -14.85
C HIS A 111 -6.13 1.90 -15.16
N LYS A 112 -6.59 3.06 -15.66
CA LYS A 112 -5.71 4.21 -15.93
C LYS A 112 -5.03 4.73 -14.67
N VAL A 113 -5.78 4.83 -13.57
CA VAL A 113 -5.25 5.27 -12.28
C VAL A 113 -4.20 4.29 -11.77
N PHE A 114 -4.45 2.99 -11.83
CA PHE A 114 -3.47 1.98 -11.41
C PHE A 114 -2.19 1.99 -12.25
N GLY A 115 -2.27 2.23 -13.56
CA GLY A 115 -1.09 2.43 -14.39
C GLY A 115 -0.17 3.54 -13.85
N ARG A 116 -0.75 4.68 -13.44
CA ARG A 116 0.01 5.75 -12.78
C ARG A 116 0.58 5.35 -11.42
N ARG A 117 -0.20 4.64 -10.60
CA ARG A 117 0.27 4.18 -9.28
C ARG A 117 1.43 3.21 -9.41
N ILE A 118 1.37 2.29 -10.39
CA ILE A 118 2.42 1.32 -10.68
C ILE A 118 3.68 2.04 -11.17
N ALA A 119 3.54 2.97 -12.12
CA ALA A 119 4.68 3.76 -12.60
C ALA A 119 5.36 4.53 -11.44
N ARG A 120 4.58 5.12 -10.54
CA ARG A 120 5.12 5.78 -9.33
C ARG A 120 5.86 4.79 -8.43
N PHE A 121 5.25 3.64 -8.15
CA PHE A 121 5.83 2.60 -7.32
C PHE A 121 7.15 2.08 -7.90
N LEU A 122 7.26 1.96 -9.22
CA LEU A 122 8.49 1.58 -9.92
C LEU A 122 9.51 2.73 -10.06
N GLY A 123 9.21 3.93 -9.56
CA GLY A 123 10.11 5.09 -9.67
C GLY A 123 10.19 5.69 -11.07
N LEU A 124 9.21 5.37 -11.94
CA LEU A 124 9.14 5.83 -13.33
C LEU A 124 8.31 7.11 -13.49
N ALA A 125 7.67 7.59 -12.42
CA ALA A 125 6.78 8.75 -12.47
C ALA A 125 6.63 9.43 -11.10
N GLU A 126 6.33 10.74 -11.13
CA GLU A 126 5.86 11.60 -10.02
C GLU A 126 6.80 11.81 -8.83
N VAL A 127 7.79 10.93 -8.63
CA VAL A 127 8.76 11.01 -7.53
C VAL A 127 10.15 10.83 -8.12
N ALA A 128 11.08 11.67 -7.71
CA ALA A 128 12.48 11.53 -8.07
C ALA A 128 13.05 10.20 -7.55
N CYS A 129 13.88 9.54 -8.37
CA CYS A 129 14.44 8.23 -8.06
C CYS A 129 15.45 8.25 -6.89
N ASP A 130 15.93 9.43 -6.52
CA ASP A 130 16.84 9.65 -5.39
C ASP A 130 16.11 9.87 -4.05
N ARG A 131 14.77 10.01 -4.06
CA ARG A 131 14.00 10.13 -2.82
C ARG A 131 13.91 8.76 -2.14
N PRO A 132 14.44 8.60 -0.91
CA PRO A 132 14.41 7.32 -0.22
C PRO A 132 12.98 6.88 0.14
N ARG A 133 12.77 5.56 0.18
CA ARG A 133 11.45 4.95 0.39
C ARG A 133 11.45 4.01 1.59
N VAL A 134 10.42 4.13 2.41
CA VAL A 134 10.13 3.24 3.54
C VAL A 134 8.93 2.38 3.16
N PHE A 135 9.20 1.11 2.89
CA PHE A 135 8.16 0.13 2.61
C PHE A 135 7.59 -0.45 3.90
N ILE A 136 6.27 -0.46 4.02
CA ILE A 136 5.56 -0.88 5.22
C ILE A 136 4.66 -2.06 4.89
N ARG A 137 4.82 -3.15 5.62
CA ARG A 137 4.01 -4.35 5.50
C ARG A 137 3.53 -4.81 6.87
N LEU A 138 2.25 -5.14 6.95
CA LEU A 138 1.74 -6.01 8.00
C LEU A 138 1.98 -7.46 7.61
N VAL A 139 2.44 -8.27 8.56
CA VAL A 139 2.69 -9.69 8.35
C VAL A 139 1.40 -10.45 8.61
N ASN A 140 0.89 -11.16 7.59
CA ASN A 140 -0.41 -11.85 7.70
C ASN A 140 -0.34 -13.07 8.63
N HIS A 141 0.78 -13.80 8.58
CA HIS A 141 1.08 -14.94 9.44
C HIS A 141 2.60 -15.12 9.56
N THR A 142 3.06 -15.81 10.59
CA THR A 142 4.49 -16.00 10.90
C THR A 142 5.29 -16.63 9.75
N GLY A 143 4.66 -17.49 8.95
CA GLY A 143 5.27 -18.07 7.74
C GLY A 143 5.74 -17.05 6.69
N GLU A 144 5.23 -15.81 6.69
CA GLU A 144 5.74 -14.76 5.79
C GLU A 144 7.08 -14.15 6.25
N LEU A 145 7.52 -14.38 7.49
CA LEU A 145 8.73 -13.74 8.04
C LEU A 145 10.01 -14.15 7.30
N CYS A 146 10.13 -15.42 6.93
CA CYS A 146 11.30 -15.91 6.18
C CYS A 146 11.41 -15.29 4.77
N PRO A 147 10.34 -15.28 3.95
CA PRO A 147 10.38 -14.65 2.63
C PRO A 147 10.54 -13.12 2.64
N LEU A 148 10.34 -12.42 3.76
CA LEU A 148 10.55 -10.96 3.83
C LEU A 148 11.97 -10.55 3.40
N VAL A 149 12.97 -11.41 3.60
CA VAL A 149 14.36 -11.14 3.18
C VAL A 149 14.46 -10.88 1.67
N ALA A 150 13.59 -11.49 0.85
CA ALA A 150 13.56 -11.26 -0.58
C ALA A 150 13.05 -9.84 -0.93
N VAL A 151 12.16 -9.28 -0.10
CA VAL A 151 11.56 -7.95 -0.30
C VAL A 151 12.41 -6.83 0.30
N VAL A 152 13.23 -7.13 1.31
CA VAL A 152 14.18 -6.17 1.91
C VAL A 152 15.33 -5.77 0.95
N ARG A 153 15.48 -6.46 -0.19
CA ARG A 153 16.47 -6.15 -1.22
C ARG A 153 15.96 -5.21 -2.33
N LEU A 154 14.71 -4.75 -2.24
CA LEU A 154 14.14 -3.72 -3.11
C LEU A 154 14.67 -2.34 -2.73
#